data_AF-A0A967CK61-F1
#
_entry.id   AF-A0A967CK61-F1
#
_cell.length_a   1.000
_cell.length_b   1.000
_cell.length_c   1.000
_cell.angle_alpha   90.00
_cell.angle_beta   90.00
_cell.angle_gamma   90.00
#
_symmetry.space_group_name_H-M   'P 1'
#
loop_
_entity.id
_entity.type
_entity.pdbx_description
1 polymer ?
#
loop_
_entity_poly.entity_id
_entity_poly.type
_entity_poly.pdbx_seq_one_letter_code
_entity_poly.pdbx_strand_id
1 'polypeptide(L)' 'MQNNKWDNNASLDKLAELSIKTGVALAAGQDLLITAPYEAAPLVRRLAYHAYKAGA' A
#
# COMPACT_ATOMS: atom_id res chain seq x y z
N MET A 1 20.47 -2.09 -12.68
CA MET A 1 19.19 -1.52 -12.20
C MET A 1 19.31 -1.39 -10.69
N GLN A 2 19.26 -0.17 -10.14
CA GLN A 2 19.59 0.10 -8.74
C GLN A 2 18.62 -0.64 -7.79
N ASN A 3 19.18 -1.43 -6.87
CA ASN A 3 18.48 -1.99 -5.72
C ASN A 3 17.98 -0.83 -4.85
N ASN A 4 16.73 -0.37 -5.05
CA ASN A 4 16.13 0.67 -4.22
C ASN A 4 15.81 0.13 -2.83
N LYS A 5 16.82 0.22 -1.96
CA LYS A 5 16.87 -0.11 -0.54
C LYS A 5 16.01 0.83 0.33
N TRP A 6 14.90 1.35 -0.19
CA TRP A 6 14.14 2.44 0.46
C TRP A 6 12.96 1.94 1.30
N ASP A 7 12.61 0.66 1.20
CA ASP A 7 11.37 0.14 1.76
C ASP A 7 11.47 -1.34 2.20
N ASN A 8 12.64 -1.79 2.69
CA ASN A 8 12.85 -3.17 3.11
C ASN A 8 12.34 -3.43 4.55
N ASN A 9 11.03 -3.35 4.75
CA ASN A 9 10.38 -3.76 5.99
C ASN A 9 9.20 -4.68 5.68
N ALA A 10 9.37 -5.98 6.00
CA ALA A 10 8.37 -7.00 5.74
C ALA A 10 7.07 -6.81 6.55
N SER A 11 7.19 -6.35 7.80
CA SER A 11 6.02 -6.06 8.64
C SER A 11 5.21 -4.90 8.08
N LEU A 12 5.89 -3.89 7.51
CA LEU A 12 5.24 -2.74 6.89
C LEU A 12 4.53 -3.10 5.58
N ASP A 13 5.11 -4.02 4.79
CA ASP A 13 4.43 -4.58 3.63
C ASP A 13 3.21 -5.41 4.01
N LYS A 14 3.33 -6.23 5.06
CA LYS A 14 2.20 -7.02 5.55
C LYS A 14 1.06 -6.13 6.07
N LEU A 15 1.40 -5.04 6.77
CA LEU A 15 0.43 -4.05 7.20
C LEU A 15 -0.31 -3.44 6.00
N ALA A 16 0.40 -3.09 4.94
CA ALA A 16 -0.22 -2.53 3.74
C ALA A 16 -1.16 -3.54 3.06
N GLU A 17 -0.72 -4.80 2.91
CA GLU A 17 -1.55 -5.86 2.32
C GLU A 17 -2.86 -6.05 3.11
N LEU A 18 -2.77 -6.17 4.44
CA LEU A 18 -3.94 -6.34 5.31
C LEU A 18 -4.85 -5.11 5.29
N SER A 19 -4.29 -3.91 5.27
CA SER A 19 -5.08 -2.68 5.20
C SER A 19 -5.96 -2.63 3.95
N ILE A 20 -5.46 -3.10 2.80
CA ILE A 20 -6.25 -3.17 1.56
C ILE A 20 -7.27 -4.31 1.60
N LYS A 21 -6.83 -5.53 1.95
CA LYS A 21 -7.68 -6.73 1.87
C LYS A 21 -8.74 -6.82 2.96
N THR A 22 -8.42 -6.42 4.18
CA THR A 22 -9.29 -6.59 5.35
C THR A 22 -9.68 -5.28 6.02
N GLY A 23 -8.82 -4.26 5.97
CA GLY A 23 -9.11 -2.96 6.58
C GLY A 23 -10.19 -2.19 5.82
N VAL A 24 -9.88 -1.77 4.60
CA VAL A 24 -10.82 -1.12 3.68
C VAL A 24 -11.68 -2.15 2.94
N ALA A 25 -11.20 -3.39 2.83
CA ALA A 25 -11.83 -4.47 2.06
C ALA A 25 -12.15 -4.04 0.63
N LEU A 26 -11.13 -3.50 -0.04
CA LEU A 26 -11.27 -2.87 -1.35
C LEU A 26 -11.79 -3.87 -2.40
N ALA A 27 -12.91 -3.51 -3.05
CA ALA A 27 -13.44 -4.27 -4.17
C ALA A 27 -12.73 -3.89 -5.49
N ALA A 28 -12.69 -4.81 -6.45
CA ALA A 28 -12.17 -4.50 -7.78
C ALA A 28 -13.04 -3.45 -8.47
N GLY A 29 -12.40 -2.44 -9.07
CA GLY A 29 -13.02 -1.28 -9.71
C GLY A 29 -13.42 -0.17 -8.74
N GLN A 30 -13.08 -0.27 -7.46
CA GLN A 30 -13.39 0.75 -6.46
C GLN A 30 -12.23 1.76 -6.34
N ASP A 31 -12.52 3.04 -6.55
CA ASP A 31 -11.56 4.12 -6.34
C ASP A 31 -11.11 4.19 -4.87
N LEU A 32 -9.81 4.39 -4.67
CA LEU A 32 -9.19 4.55 -3.35
C LEU A 32 -8.52 5.92 -3.22
N LEU A 33 -8.98 6.71 -2.26
CA LEU A 33 -8.34 7.97 -1.85
C LEU A 33 -7.61 7.78 -0.52
N ILE A 34 -6.33 8.15 -0.47
CA ILE A 34 -5.50 8.07 0.74
C ILE A 34 -5.05 9.47 1.13
N THR A 35 -5.34 9.88 2.38
CA THR A 35 -4.80 11.10 2.99
C THR A 35 -3.78 10.70 4.04
N ALA A 36 -2.54 11.18 3.91
CA ALA A 36 -1.46 10.84 4.82
C ALA A 36 -0.40 11.97 4.87
N PRO A 37 0.33 12.11 5.99
CA PRO A 37 1.47 13.02 6.08
C PRO A 37 2.64 12.51 5.21
N TYR A 38 3.55 13.40 4.83
CA TYR A 38 4.64 13.09 3.89
C TYR A 38 5.58 11.99 4.42
N GLU A 39 5.82 11.95 5.73
CA GLU A 39 6.66 10.97 6.41
C GLU A 39 6.12 9.53 6.26
N ALA A 40 4.83 9.38 5.98
CA ALA A 40 4.19 8.09 5.74
C ALA A 40 4.33 7.58 4.29
N ALA A 41 5.05 8.30 3.42
CA ALA A 41 5.29 7.91 2.03
C ALA A 41 5.76 6.44 1.86
N PRO A 42 6.64 5.87 2.71
CA PRO A 42 6.94 4.44 2.71
C PRO A 42 5.70 3.54 2.71
N LEU A 43 4.79 3.77 3.66
CA LEU A 43 3.59 2.96 3.81
C LEU A 43 2.61 3.19 2.64
N VAL A 44 2.39 4.44 2.26
CA VAL A 44 1.44 4.80 1.20
C VAL A 44 1.81 4.16 -0.15
N ARG A 45 3.11 4.10 -0.49
CA ARG A 45 3.57 3.42 -1.72
C ARG A 45 3.21 1.94 -1.72
N ARG A 46 3.35 1.26 -0.58
CA ARG A 46 2.97 -0.16 -0.44
C ARG A 46 1.46 -0.35 -0.47
N LEU A 47 0.69 0.55 0.16
CA LEU A 47 -0.77 0.55 0.08
C LEU A 47 -1.22 0.68 -1.38
N ALA A 48 -0.66 1.63 -2.13
CA ALA A 48 -0.97 1.80 -3.55
C ALA A 48 -0.62 0.56 -4.38
N TYR A 49 0.54 -0.06 -4.13
CA TYR A 49 0.93 -1.31 -4.79
C TYR A 49 -0.10 -2.43 -4.56
N HIS A 50 -0.52 -2.66 -3.31
CA HIS A 50 -1.50 -3.70 -2.98
C HIS A 50 -2.91 -3.34 -3.47
N ALA A 51 -3.28 -2.06 -3.47
CA ALA A 51 -4.56 -1.57 -3.98
C ALA A 51 -4.72 -1.85 -5.48
N TYR A 52 -3.75 -1.42 -6.31
CA TYR A 52 -3.80 -1.71 -7.75
C TYR A 52 -3.75 -3.21 -8.05
N LYS A 53 -3.01 -3.99 -7.25
CA LYS A 53 -3.01 -5.45 -7.39
C LYS A 53 -4.37 -6.08 -7.05
N ALA A 54 -5.13 -5.48 -6.13
CA ALA A 54 -6.49 -5.88 -5.79
C ALA A 54 -7.54 -5.40 -6.82
N GLY A 55 -7.12 -4.59 -7.80
CA GLY A 55 -7.97 -4.09 -8.86
C GLY A 55 -8.63 -2.75 -8.54
N ALA A 56 -8.05 -1.94 -7.63
CA ALA A 56 -8.40 -0.53 -7.47
C ALA A 56 -8.35 0.21 -8.81
#